data_AF-A0A0C7P5Q4-F1
#
_entry.id   AF-A0A0C7P5Q4-F1
#
_cell.length_a   1.000
_cell.length_b   1.000
_cell.length_c   1.000
_cell.angle_alpha   90.00
_cell.angle_beta   90.00
_cell.angle_gamma   90.00
#
_symmetry.space_group_name_H-M   'P 1'
#
loop_
_entity.id
_entity.type
_entity.pdbx_description
1 polymer ?
#
loop_
_entity_poly.entity_id
_entity_poly.type
_entity_poly.pdbx_seq_one_letter_code
_entity_poly.pdbx_strand_id
1 'polypeptide(L)'
;MKQSNSMKRTISFIMVFSIIYAIFEREVLFLTPILTVLIPFKFMKNKREDYSRENQRILSRLLLFNFISIELVSLLTQNGNNVTFNLSVMFLIYFVYFKMISSNERKVLELKNDPQAVYDKMKLRISALEDLYSKILSDMENTTDEKIKKSMEAKLNKLNIKIDYSKKQLAMIESMIDSNENNK
;
A
#
# COMPACT_ATOMS: atom_id res chain seq x y z
N MET A 1 10.59 -3.90 19.92
CA MET A 1 11.51 -3.25 18.96
C MET A 1 11.05 -3.47 17.50
N LYS A 2 11.13 -2.41 16.67
CA LYS A 2 10.87 -2.31 15.20
C LYS A 2 9.46 -1.94 14.67
N GLN A 3 8.69 -1.06 15.32
CA GLN A 3 7.50 -0.40 14.71
C GLN A 3 7.80 0.95 14.02
N SER A 4 9.05 1.42 14.04
CA SER A 4 9.48 2.73 13.52
C SER A 4 10.09 2.67 12.10
N ASN A 5 10.07 1.52 11.42
CA ASN A 5 10.90 1.36 10.22
C ASN A 5 10.31 2.04 8.97
N SER A 6 8.99 2.02 8.78
CA SER A 6 8.32 2.58 7.60
C SER A 6 8.56 4.06 7.48
N MET A 7 8.27 4.82 8.54
CA MET A 7 8.42 6.26 8.56
C MET A 7 9.87 6.66 8.32
N LYS A 8 10.83 5.96 8.94
CA LYS A 8 12.26 6.22 8.70
C LYS A 8 12.62 5.98 7.23
N ARG A 9 12.20 4.84 6.65
CA ARG A 9 12.43 4.51 5.24
C ARG A 9 11.80 5.53 4.29
N THR A 10 10.57 5.97 4.57
CA THR A 10 9.88 7.00 3.80
C THR A 10 10.56 8.36 3.89
N ILE A 11 10.98 8.79 5.08
CA ILE A 11 11.71 10.05 5.25
C ILE A 11 13.03 10.02 4.49
N SER A 12 13.79 8.92 4.63
CA SER A 12 15.05 8.73 3.90
C SER A 12 14.82 8.72 2.39
N PHE A 13 13.77 8.04 1.92
CA PHE A 13 13.43 7.99 0.50
C PHE A 13 13.08 9.38 -0.05
N ILE A 14 12.21 10.14 0.63
CA ILE A 14 11.87 11.51 0.23
C ILE A 14 13.14 12.36 0.18
N MET A 15 13.95 12.33 1.24
CA MET A 15 15.17 13.14 1.33
C MET A 15 16.16 12.84 0.20
N VAL A 16 16.52 11.57 0.01
CA VAL A 16 17.51 11.16 -1.00
C VAL A 16 16.98 11.44 -2.40
N PHE A 17 15.73 11.07 -2.67
CA PHE A 17 15.14 11.23 -4.00
C PHE A 17 14.95 12.71 -4.36
N SER A 18 14.52 13.56 -3.43
CA SER A 18 14.41 15.01 -3.64
C SER A 18 15.78 15.65 -3.94
N ILE A 19 16.83 15.25 -3.21
CA ILE A 19 18.20 15.76 -3.43
C ILE A 19 18.74 15.33 -4.79
N ILE A 20 18.64 14.03 -5.12
CA ILE A 20 19.12 13.50 -6.40
C ILE A 20 18.43 14.20 -7.56
N TYR A 21 17.10 14.34 -7.48
CA TYR A 21 16.31 14.93 -8.55
C TYR A 21 16.58 16.43 -8.69
N ALA A 22 16.74 17.16 -7.58
CA ALA A 22 17.15 18.57 -7.61
C ALA A 22 18.53 18.78 -8.25
N ILE A 23 19.49 17.87 -8.01
CA ILE A 23 20.82 17.92 -8.66
C ILE A 23 20.71 17.61 -10.15
N PHE A 24 19.93 16.59 -10.52
CA PHE A 24 19.77 16.13 -11.90
C PHE A 24 19.11 17.19 -12.78
N GLU A 25 17.98 17.73 -12.34
CA GLU A 25 17.25 18.80 -13.04
C GLU A 25 17.88 20.19 -12.83
N ARG A 26 18.88 20.30 -11.93
CA ARG A 26 19.53 21.55 -11.51
C ARG A 26 18.55 22.61 -10.99
N GLU A 27 17.47 22.16 -10.38
CA GLU A 27 16.36 23.03 -9.98
C GLU A 27 16.02 22.82 -8.50
N VAL A 28 16.18 23.88 -7.71
CA VAL A 28 16.03 23.84 -6.24
C VAL A 28 14.59 23.55 -5.82
N LEU A 29 13.61 23.82 -6.70
CA LEU A 29 12.20 23.56 -6.45
C LEU A 29 11.90 22.08 -6.13
N PHE A 30 12.73 21.15 -6.59
CA PHE A 30 12.57 19.72 -6.26
C PHE A 30 12.95 19.37 -4.81
N LEU A 31 13.48 20.32 -4.02
CA LEU A 31 13.63 20.18 -2.56
C LEU A 31 12.34 20.53 -1.79
N THR A 32 11.28 20.99 -2.47
CA THR A 32 9.98 21.31 -1.87
C THR A 32 9.44 20.19 -0.95
N PRO A 33 9.50 18.89 -1.31
CA PRO A 33 9.02 17.81 -0.43
C PRO A 33 9.73 17.78 0.93
N ILE A 34 11.02 18.17 1.00
CA ILE A 34 11.74 18.28 2.26
C ILE A 34 11.16 19.43 3.10
N LEU A 35 11.00 20.60 2.46
CA LEU A 35 10.54 21.81 3.11
C LEU A 35 9.09 21.70 3.60
N THR A 36 8.21 21.09 2.80
CA THR A 36 6.76 21.13 3.04
C THR A 36 6.19 19.84 3.64
N VAL A 37 6.97 18.75 3.66
CA VAL A 37 6.58 17.49 4.32
C VAL A 37 7.53 17.12 5.44
N LEU A 38 8.83 16.98 5.17
CA LEU A 38 9.76 16.41 6.16
C LEU A 38 9.96 17.31 7.38
N ILE A 39 10.17 18.62 7.15
CA ILE A 39 10.34 19.59 8.24
C ILE A 39 9.05 19.67 9.09
N PRO A 40 7.86 19.96 8.52
CA PRO A 40 6.61 19.97 9.28
C PRO A 40 6.34 18.65 10.02
N PHE A 41 6.60 17.51 9.36
CA PHE A 41 6.43 16.20 10.00
C PHE A 41 7.33 16.04 11.22
N LYS A 42 8.58 16.52 11.17
CA LYS A 42 9.51 16.44 12.30
C LYS A 42 9.02 17.23 13.52
N PHE A 43 8.30 18.33 13.30
CA PHE A 43 7.67 19.13 14.36
C PHE A 43 6.37 18.51 14.89
N MET A 44 5.55 17.95 14.00
CA MET A 44 4.24 17.40 14.37
C MET A 44 4.30 15.97 14.92
N LYS A 45 5.36 15.19 14.64
CA LYS A 45 5.41 13.79 15.05
C LYS A 45 5.46 13.65 16.58
N ASN A 46 4.63 12.76 17.10
CA ASN A 46 4.66 12.32 18.48
C ASN A 46 5.94 11.51 18.74
N LYS A 47 6.65 11.81 19.83
CA LYS A 47 7.93 11.15 20.18
C LYS A 47 7.77 9.79 20.87
N ARG A 48 6.57 9.45 21.33
CA ARG A 48 6.26 8.18 22.00
C ARG A 48 6.01 7.07 20.96
N GLU A 49 6.47 5.84 21.24
CA GLU A 49 6.41 4.72 20.29
C GLU A 49 4.97 4.28 19.96
N ASP A 50 4.04 4.37 20.92
CA ASP A 50 2.64 3.95 20.77
C ASP A 50 1.86 4.79 19.73
N TYR A 51 2.39 5.94 19.35
CA TYR A 51 1.76 6.88 18.42
C TYR A 51 2.18 6.66 16.97
N SER A 52 2.82 5.53 16.65
CA SER A 52 3.24 5.18 15.28
C SER A 52 2.10 5.33 14.26
N ARG A 53 0.88 4.90 14.62
CA ARG A 53 -0.30 5.02 13.75
C ARG A 53 -0.74 6.46 13.52
N GLU A 54 -0.63 7.31 14.54
CA GLU A 54 -0.98 8.73 14.43
C GLU A 54 0.08 9.47 13.61
N ASN A 55 1.36 9.19 13.84
CA ASN A 55 2.46 9.73 13.05
C ASN A 55 2.32 9.33 11.56
N GLN A 56 1.93 8.09 11.27
CA GLN A 56 1.62 7.69 9.89
C GLN A 56 0.47 8.51 9.28
N ARG A 57 -0.58 8.85 10.06
CA ARG A 57 -1.67 9.71 9.59
C ARG A 57 -1.19 11.13 9.31
N ILE A 58 -0.36 11.71 10.19
CA ILE A 58 0.21 13.05 10.01
C ILE A 58 1.01 13.09 8.70
N LEU A 59 1.92 12.14 8.49
CA LEU A 59 2.72 12.09 7.26
C LEU A 59 1.85 11.89 6.01
N SER A 60 0.83 11.03 6.08
CA SER A 60 -0.14 10.84 5.00
C SER A 60 -0.88 12.13 4.64
N ARG A 61 -1.29 12.91 5.65
CA ARG A 61 -2.01 14.17 5.45
C ARG A 61 -1.11 15.23 4.84
N LEU A 62 0.15 15.32 5.29
CA LEU A 62 1.11 16.27 4.72
C LEU A 62 1.39 15.99 3.24
N LEU A 63 1.60 14.72 2.88
CA LEU A 63 1.82 14.34 1.48
C LEU A 63 0.60 14.69 0.61
N LEU A 64 -0.61 14.36 1.06
CA LEU A 64 -1.84 14.65 0.32
C LEU A 64 -2.12 16.15 0.22
N PHE A 65 -1.97 16.88 1.32
CA PHE A 65 -2.19 18.32 1.32
C PHE A 65 -1.28 19.01 0.31
N ASN A 66 0.02 18.69 0.33
CA ASN A 66 0.97 19.26 -0.63
C ASN A 66 0.64 18.89 -2.08
N PHE A 67 0.30 17.63 -2.36
CA PHE A 67 -0.13 17.20 -3.68
C PHE A 67 -1.35 18.02 -4.16
N ILE A 68 -2.39 18.11 -3.34
CA ILE A 68 -3.62 18.85 -3.65
C ILE A 68 -3.33 20.34 -3.86
N SER A 69 -2.47 20.94 -3.03
CA SER A 69 -2.10 22.35 -3.17
C SER A 69 -1.42 22.63 -4.51
N ILE A 70 -0.51 21.75 -4.95
CA ILE A 70 0.19 21.90 -6.25
C ILE A 70 -0.81 21.76 -7.40
N GLU A 71 -1.67 20.75 -7.37
CA GLU A 71 -2.71 20.55 -8.38
C GLU A 71 -3.66 21.75 -8.47
N LEU A 72 -4.12 22.26 -7.32
CA LEU A 72 -5.01 23.41 -7.26
C LEU A 72 -4.36 24.67 -7.86
N VAL A 73 -3.10 24.95 -7.50
CA VAL A 73 -2.35 26.09 -8.06
C VAL A 73 -2.14 25.92 -9.56
N SER A 74 -1.82 24.72 -10.03
CA SER A 74 -1.66 24.41 -11.45
C SER A 74 -2.95 24.68 -12.24
N LEU A 75 -4.10 24.25 -11.71
CA LEU A 75 -5.42 24.48 -12.31
C LEU A 75 -5.81 25.96 -12.34
N LEU A 76 -5.62 26.68 -11.24
CA LEU A 76 -6.01 28.09 -11.12
C LEU A 76 -5.16 29.02 -11.99
N THR A 77 -3.88 28.71 -12.13
CA THR A 77 -2.96 29.55 -12.89
C THR A 77 -2.94 29.24 -14.39
N GLN A 78 -3.54 28.11 -14.81
CA GLN A 78 -3.44 27.55 -16.17
C GLN A 78 -1.99 27.43 -16.69
N ASN A 79 -1.01 27.56 -15.80
CA ASN A 79 0.42 27.58 -16.08
C ASN A 79 1.07 26.25 -15.65
N GLY A 80 0.45 25.15 -16.10
CA GLY A 80 1.01 23.82 -15.93
C GLY A 80 2.28 23.67 -16.74
N ASN A 81 3.42 24.10 -16.19
CA ASN A 81 4.74 23.85 -16.77
C ASN A 81 5.26 22.48 -16.33
N ASN A 82 6.22 21.93 -17.09
CA ASN A 82 6.87 20.64 -16.82
C ASN A 82 7.38 20.54 -15.38
N VAL A 83 7.86 21.62 -14.79
CA VAL A 83 8.33 21.66 -13.39
C VAL A 83 7.19 21.34 -12.40
N THR A 84 6.03 21.99 -12.55
CA THR A 84 4.86 21.77 -11.69
C THR A 84 4.32 20.35 -11.85
N PHE A 85 4.29 19.84 -13.08
CA PHE A 85 3.88 18.46 -13.36
C PHE A 85 4.84 17.46 -12.71
N ASN A 86 6.15 17.62 -12.91
CA ASN A 86 7.16 16.75 -12.31
C ASN A 86 7.10 16.77 -10.78
N LEU A 87 6.90 17.95 -10.19
CA LEU A 87 6.75 18.09 -8.74
C LEU A 87 5.51 17.34 -8.24
N SER A 88 4.36 17.46 -8.92
CA SER A 88 3.15 16.71 -8.61
C SER A 88 3.37 15.20 -8.66
N VAL A 89 4.00 14.72 -9.74
CA VAL A 89 4.35 13.30 -9.91
C VAL A 89 5.27 12.83 -8.77
N MET A 90 6.26 13.61 -8.35
CA MET A 90 7.11 13.26 -7.20
C MET A 90 6.28 13.09 -5.92
N PHE A 91 5.37 14.01 -5.61
CA PHE A 91 4.49 13.90 -4.44
C PHE A 91 3.60 12.65 -4.52
N LEU A 92 3.08 12.32 -5.70
CA LEU A 92 2.32 11.10 -5.92
C LEU A 92 3.17 9.84 -5.67
N ILE A 93 4.40 9.79 -6.21
CA ILE A 93 5.34 8.68 -6.00
C ILE A 93 5.63 8.51 -4.51
N TYR A 94 5.92 9.58 -3.78
CA TYR A 94 6.16 9.53 -2.34
C TYR A 94 4.95 9.03 -1.57
N PHE A 95 3.75 9.48 -1.94
CA PHE A 95 2.51 9.06 -1.32
C PHE A 95 2.26 7.56 -1.53
N VAL A 96 2.38 7.07 -2.76
CA VAL A 96 2.21 5.65 -3.09
C VAL A 96 3.23 4.80 -2.34
N TYR A 97 4.52 5.19 -2.38
CA TYR A 97 5.59 4.50 -1.67
C TYR A 97 5.30 4.41 -0.16
N PHE A 98 4.93 5.53 0.46
CA PHE A 98 4.58 5.56 1.88
C PHE A 98 3.39 4.65 2.22
N LYS A 99 2.33 4.66 1.39
CA LYS A 99 1.16 3.80 1.59
C LYS A 99 1.49 2.33 1.46
N MET A 100 2.32 1.94 0.49
CA MET A 100 2.76 0.55 0.31
C MET A 100 3.49 0.04 1.55
N ILE A 101 4.49 0.79 2.04
CA ILE A 101 5.27 0.36 3.20
C ILE A 101 4.41 0.35 4.47
N SER A 102 3.61 1.38 4.70
CA SER A 102 2.75 1.46 5.90
C SER A 102 1.71 0.34 5.94
N SER A 103 1.14 -0.01 4.78
CA SER A 103 0.21 -1.14 4.65
C SER A 103 0.90 -2.47 4.95
N ASN A 104 2.12 -2.66 4.44
CA ASN A 104 2.88 -3.88 4.68
C ASN A 104 3.23 -4.04 6.17
N GLU A 105 3.70 -2.98 6.82
CA GLU A 105 3.98 -3.03 8.26
C GLU A 105 2.75 -3.34 9.09
N ARG A 106 1.59 -2.77 8.73
CA ARG A 106 0.34 -3.07 9.41
C ARG A 106 -0.01 -4.56 9.31
N LYS A 107 0.12 -5.16 8.12
CA LYS A 107 -0.14 -6.59 7.93
C LYS A 107 0.81 -7.46 8.75
N VAL A 108 2.10 -7.12 8.75
CA VAL A 108 3.12 -7.83 9.56
C VAL A 108 2.81 -7.71 11.04
N LEU A 109 2.33 -6.55 11.49
CA LEU A 109 1.97 -6.34 12.89
C LEU A 109 0.72 -7.12 13.29
N GLU A 110 -0.32 -7.11 12.44
CA GLU A 110 -1.53 -7.90 12.65
C GLU A 110 -1.18 -9.39 12.76
N LEU A 111 -0.34 -9.90 11.84
CA LEU A 111 0.14 -11.28 11.89
C LEU A 111 0.96 -11.61 13.14
N LYS A 112 1.79 -10.68 13.61
CA LYS A 112 2.62 -10.89 14.81
C LYS A 112 1.80 -10.89 16.11
N ASN A 113 0.82 -10.00 16.22
CA ASN A 113 0.08 -9.81 17.45
C ASN A 113 -1.03 -10.86 17.64
N ASP A 114 -1.68 -11.26 16.55
CA ASP A 114 -2.77 -12.23 16.57
C ASP A 114 -2.78 -13.05 15.27
N PRO A 115 -1.87 -14.05 15.17
CA PRO A 115 -1.78 -14.88 13.97
C PRO A 115 -3.05 -15.70 13.74
N GLN A 116 -3.76 -16.09 14.81
CA GLN A 116 -5.00 -16.86 14.72
C GLN A 116 -6.13 -16.06 14.07
N ALA A 117 -6.34 -14.81 14.47
CA ALA A 117 -7.34 -13.96 13.82
C ALA A 117 -7.03 -13.70 12.33
N VAL A 118 -5.74 -13.64 11.97
CA VAL A 118 -5.32 -13.53 10.56
C VAL A 118 -5.61 -14.83 9.81
N TYR A 119 -5.34 -15.99 10.41
CA TYR A 119 -5.67 -17.30 9.86
C TYR A 119 -7.17 -17.45 9.59
N ASP A 120 -8.01 -17.17 10.59
CA ASP A 120 -9.47 -17.32 10.46
C ASP A 120 -10.05 -16.39 9.38
N LYS A 121 -9.57 -15.14 9.34
CA LYS A 121 -9.95 -14.17 8.30
C LYS A 121 -9.51 -14.61 6.91
N MET A 122 -8.36 -15.27 6.81
CA MET A 122 -7.84 -15.78 5.55
C MET A 122 -8.62 -17.01 5.08
N LYS A 123 -8.99 -17.90 6.00
CA LYS A 123 -9.85 -19.05 5.74
C LYS A 123 -11.23 -18.63 5.22
N LEU A 124 -11.86 -17.64 5.85
CA LEU A 124 -13.13 -17.06 5.37
C LEU A 124 -13.00 -16.47 3.96
N ARG A 125 -11.89 -15.79 3.65
CA ARG A 125 -11.65 -15.26 2.30
C ARG A 125 -11.49 -16.36 1.26
N ILE A 126 -10.82 -17.46 1.60
CA ILE A 126 -10.65 -18.60 0.70
C ILE A 126 -12.02 -19.23 0.42
N SER A 127 -12.82 -19.49 1.46
CA SER A 127 -14.19 -20.00 1.30
C SER A 127 -15.05 -19.11 0.40
N ALA A 128 -15.03 -17.79 0.60
CA ALA A 128 -15.77 -16.87 -0.27
C ALA A 128 -15.27 -16.88 -1.73
N LEU A 129 -13.98 -17.11 -1.97
CA LEU A 129 -13.43 -17.25 -3.32
C LEU A 129 -13.85 -18.57 -3.96
N GLU A 130 -13.89 -19.66 -3.19
CA GLU A 130 -14.34 -20.99 -3.64
C GLU A 130 -15.85 -21.00 -3.96
N ASP A 131 -16.66 -20.30 -3.16
CA ASP A 131 -18.09 -20.12 -3.43
C ASP A 131 -18.31 -19.34 -4.74
N LEU A 132 -17.52 -18.27 -4.94
CA LEU A 132 -17.60 -17.46 -6.16
C LEU A 132 -17.10 -18.24 -7.38
N TYR A 133 -16.07 -19.07 -7.22
CA TYR A 133 -15.60 -19.98 -8.26
C TYR A 133 -16.70 -20.96 -8.65
N SER A 134 -17.30 -21.64 -7.67
CA SER A 134 -18.39 -22.60 -7.88
C SER A 134 -19.60 -21.98 -8.56
N LYS A 135 -19.94 -20.74 -8.18
CA LYS A 135 -21.03 -19.99 -8.81
C LYS A 135 -20.74 -19.69 -10.29
N ILE A 136 -19.54 -19.21 -10.61
CA ILE A 136 -19.16 -18.92 -12.01
C ILE A 136 -19.07 -20.20 -12.84
N LEU A 137 -18.64 -21.32 -12.24
CA LEU A 137 -18.63 -22.63 -12.89
C LEU A 137 -20.05 -23.06 -13.27
N SER A 138 -20.99 -22.97 -12.32
CA SER A 138 -22.40 -23.29 -12.55
C SER A 138 -23.04 -22.37 -13.60
N ASP A 139 -22.77 -21.06 -13.53
CA ASP A 139 -23.28 -20.09 -14.52
C ASP A 139 -22.72 -20.37 -15.93
N MET A 140 -21.47 -20.85 -16.04
CA MET A 140 -20.84 -21.25 -17.31
C MET A 140 -21.49 -22.50 -17.90
N GLU A 141 -21.76 -23.52 -17.07
CA GLU A 141 -22.40 -24.78 -17.51
C GLU A 141 -23.81 -24.53 -18.05
N ASN A 142 -24.53 -23.57 -17.47
CA ASN A 142 -25.89 -23.21 -17.85
C ASN A 142 -26.00 -22.22 -19.02
N THR A 143 -24.88 -21.60 -19.42
CA THR A 143 -24.88 -20.62 -20.53
C THR A 143 -24.60 -21.31 -21.86
N THR A 144 -25.34 -20.97 -22.92
CA THR A 144 -25.10 -21.49 -24.28
C THR A 144 -24.24 -20.60 -25.16
N ASP A 145 -23.98 -19.35 -24.74
CA ASP A 145 -23.14 -18.38 -25.45
C ASP A 145 -21.64 -18.67 -25.28
N GLU A 146 -20.98 -18.99 -26.39
CA GLU A 146 -19.56 -19.36 -26.46
C GLU A 146 -18.61 -18.21 -26.09
N LYS A 147 -18.97 -16.96 -26.38
CA LYS A 147 -18.20 -15.77 -26.00
C LYS A 147 -18.27 -15.54 -24.49
N ILE A 148 -19.44 -15.76 -23.89
CA ILE A 148 -19.63 -15.68 -22.44
C ILE A 148 -18.87 -16.80 -21.74
N LYS A 149 -18.92 -18.04 -22.26
CA LYS A 149 -18.12 -19.16 -21.74
C LYS A 149 -16.63 -18.83 -21.71
N LYS A 150 -16.05 -18.38 -22.82
CA LYS A 150 -14.62 -18.03 -22.88
C LYS A 150 -14.23 -16.92 -21.88
N SER A 151 -15.11 -15.95 -21.64
CA SER A 151 -14.90 -14.91 -20.64
C SER A 151 -14.96 -15.44 -19.20
N MET A 152 -15.94 -16.32 -18.91
CA MET A 152 -16.07 -16.99 -17.62
C MET A 152 -14.88 -17.91 -17.34
N GLU A 153 -14.35 -18.58 -18.36
CA GLU A 153 -13.18 -19.48 -18.25
C GLU A 153 -11.93 -18.71 -17.85
N ALA A 154 -11.71 -17.54 -18.47
CA ALA A 154 -10.64 -16.64 -18.08
C ALA A 154 -10.79 -16.11 -16.65
N LYS A 155 -12.04 -15.89 -16.18
CA LYS A 155 -12.31 -15.50 -14.79
C LYS A 155 -12.06 -16.65 -13.81
N LEU A 156 -12.49 -17.88 -14.14
CA LEU A 156 -12.24 -19.08 -13.34
C LEU A 156 -10.75 -19.35 -13.20
N ASN A 157 -9.98 -19.27 -14.29
CA ASN A 157 -8.52 -19.44 -14.23
C ASN A 157 -7.86 -18.40 -13.32
N LYS A 158 -8.25 -17.13 -13.42
CA LYS A 158 -7.75 -16.07 -12.51
C LYS A 158 -8.14 -16.33 -11.04
N LEU A 159 -9.35 -16.81 -10.79
CA LEU A 159 -9.81 -17.15 -9.45
C LEU A 159 -9.05 -18.34 -8.88
N ASN A 160 -8.83 -19.38 -9.68
CA ASN A 160 -8.11 -20.58 -9.26
C ASN A 160 -6.68 -20.25 -8.83
N ILE A 161 -5.95 -19.47 -9.65
CA ILE A 161 -4.60 -18.99 -9.31
C ILE A 161 -4.62 -18.21 -7.97
N LYS A 162 -5.65 -17.38 -7.76
CA LYS A 162 -5.80 -16.58 -6.53
C LYS A 162 -6.13 -17.44 -5.31
N ILE A 163 -6.96 -18.47 -5.47
CA ILE A 163 -7.30 -19.46 -4.43
C ILE A 163 -6.03 -20.23 -4.04
N ASP A 164 -5.30 -20.78 -5.01
CA ASP A 164 -4.06 -21.51 -4.77
C ASP A 164 -3.01 -20.68 -4.04
N TYR A 165 -2.83 -19.44 -4.48
CA TYR A 165 -1.92 -18.51 -3.80
C TYR A 165 -2.36 -18.23 -2.36
N SER A 166 -3.66 -18.07 -2.13
CA SER A 166 -4.22 -17.85 -0.80
C SER A 166 -4.07 -19.09 0.09
N LYS A 167 -4.27 -20.30 -0.43
CA LYS A 167 -4.03 -21.55 0.31
C LYS A 167 -2.57 -21.71 0.72
N LYS A 168 -1.62 -21.39 -0.17
CA LYS A 168 -0.19 -21.39 0.16
C LYS A 168 0.17 -20.42 1.28
N GLN A 169 -0.39 -19.21 1.25
CA GLN A 169 -0.21 -18.25 2.32
C GLN A 169 -0.84 -18.71 3.64
N LEU A 170 -2.01 -19.35 3.61
CA LEU A 170 -2.67 -19.90 4.79
C LEU A 170 -1.79 -20.97 5.46
N ALA A 171 -1.23 -21.90 4.68
CA ALA A 171 -0.32 -22.94 5.18
C ALA A 171 0.95 -22.35 5.83
N MET A 172 1.48 -21.24 5.28
CA MET A 172 2.59 -20.52 5.92
C MET A 172 2.19 -19.94 7.29
N ILE A 173 0.98 -19.40 7.42
CA ILE A 173 0.49 -18.86 8.69
C ILE A 173 0.25 -19.99 9.70
N GLU A 174 -0.32 -21.11 9.26
CA GLU A 174 -0.54 -22.32 10.07
C GLU A 174 0.78 -22.83 10.67
N SER A 175 1.80 -23.04 9.84
CA SER A 175 3.14 -23.43 10.31
C SER A 175 3.78 -22.40 11.26
N MET A 176 3.48 -21.10 11.13
CA MET A 176 3.92 -20.07 12.08
C MET A 176 3.19 -20.16 13.43
N ILE A 177 1.92 -20.60 13.44
CA ILE A 177 1.16 -20.83 14.67
C ILE A 177 1.70 -22.07 15.38
N ASP A 178 1.81 -23.19 14.66
CA ASP A 178 2.28 -24.47 15.20
C ASP A 178 3.70 -24.38 15.77
N SER A 179 4.59 -23.63 15.11
CA SER A 179 5.96 -23.41 15.61
C SER A 179 6.04 -22.49 16.83
N ASN A 180 5.08 -21.59 17.03
CA ASN A 180 4.99 -20.76 18.24
C ASN A 180 4.37 -21.51 19.41
N GLU A 181 3.49 -22.48 19.16
CA GLU A 181 2.95 -23.37 20.19
C GLU A 181 3.97 -24.41 20.66
N ASN A 182 4.76 -24.99 19.75
CA ASN A 182 5.81 -25.96 20.09
C ASN A 182 7.06 -25.36 20.78
N ASN A 183 7.20 -24.03 20.80
CA ASN A 183 8.30 -23.32 21.47
C ASN A 183 7.88 -22.70 22.82
N LYS A 184 6.68 -23.03 23.32
CA LYS A 184 6.22 -22.72 24.69
C LYS A 184 6.37 -23.95 25.59
#